data_AF-A0A9P8RSA8-F1
#
_entry.id   AF-A0A9P8RSA8-F1
#
_cell.length_a   1.000
_cell.length_b   1.000
_cell.length_c   1.000
_cell.angle_alpha   90.00
_cell.angle_beta   90.00
_cell.angle_gamma   90.00
#
_symmetry.space_group_name_H-M   'P 1'
#
loop_
_entity.id
_entity.type
_entity.pdbx_description
1 polymer ?
#
loop_
_entity_poly.entity_id
_entity_poly.type
_entity_poly.pdbx_seq_one_letter_code
_entity_poly.pdbx_strand_id
1 'polypeptide(L)'
;MACPPQLFYNTPRSDPLGQSLDFFVHVTEPIKDTLNAAWCTGSGYVCRRTALDDIGGIPVGGVAEDVATSNLFIGRGWITAYVHEPLQFGTVPEDFSSHLKQRTRWAIGTVENAVNVNFYLFGDKIKHMTALARISSFLIGILSFYPILFIISLFSIPVLLILGRPLVVFTSDNQFRWLLRTAFATVISRRILEFFLYIPAGYHTGQRFARYQIWMAPYLAVCLIRAFVLPKWLGGSSTAFKPTGSLGSALNERDADSRKGTLRRLFAILIQCQAIFHLLFVYFTITGAIIVTYKCFIIERGTYKILQCLITHAWWPPVTWIFLANSMWAPVAYAINPPAVPDREELLNRDPMTNIAHPRDVAKKIAFGAQAFLFEFEYTMTTIYTALCFAATFFFF
;
A
#
# COMPACT_ATOMS: atom_id res chain seq x y z
N MET A 1 1.22 -27.13 -6.33
CA MET A 1 2.30 -26.14 -6.62
C MET A 1 2.91 -25.74 -5.29
N ALA A 2 4.22 -25.53 -5.21
CA ALA A 2 4.87 -24.99 -4.01
C ALA A 2 5.62 -23.71 -4.38
N CYS A 3 5.39 -22.63 -3.65
CA CYS A 3 6.00 -21.32 -3.91
C CYS A 3 6.68 -20.80 -2.63
N PRO A 4 7.99 -20.50 -2.67
CA PRO A 4 8.64 -19.79 -1.58
C PRO A 4 8.34 -18.27 -1.64
N PRO A 5 8.60 -17.51 -0.55
CA PRO A 5 8.56 -16.06 -0.56
C PRO A 5 9.44 -15.46 -1.65
N GLN A 6 8.98 -14.35 -2.25
CA GLN A 6 9.83 -13.48 -3.06
C GLN A 6 10.39 -12.37 -2.17
N LEU A 7 11.68 -12.48 -1.81
CA LEU A 7 12.40 -11.49 -1.01
C LEU A 7 13.32 -10.64 -1.90
N PHE A 8 13.84 -9.54 -1.38
CA PHE A 8 14.66 -8.60 -2.16
C PHE A 8 15.89 -8.11 -1.40
N TYR A 9 17.00 -7.89 -2.11
CA TYR A 9 18.27 -7.44 -1.53
C TYR A 9 18.68 -6.00 -1.88
N ASN A 10 17.97 -5.34 -2.81
CA ASN A 10 18.25 -3.96 -3.23
C ASN A 10 17.16 -2.98 -2.76
N THR A 11 16.43 -3.31 -1.68
CA THR A 11 15.43 -2.43 -1.09
C THR A 11 16.14 -1.25 -0.42
N PRO A 12 15.84 0.01 -0.80
CA PRO A 12 16.51 1.16 -0.23
C PRO A 12 16.23 1.34 1.27
N ARG A 13 17.13 2.05 1.95
CA ARG A 13 16.96 2.46 3.35
C ARG A 13 15.61 3.16 3.55
N SER A 14 14.90 2.79 4.62
CA SER A 14 13.53 3.24 4.95
C SER A 14 12.44 2.86 3.95
N ASP A 15 12.74 2.17 2.85
CA ASP A 15 11.78 1.73 1.83
C ASP A 15 10.65 2.76 1.54
N PRO A 16 11.00 3.97 1.04
CA PRO A 16 10.05 5.09 0.91
C PRO A 16 8.85 4.78 0.01
N LEU A 17 8.99 3.80 -0.89
CA LEU A 17 7.94 3.38 -1.83
C LEU A 17 7.25 2.06 -1.41
N GLY A 18 7.58 1.46 -0.26
CA GLY A 18 6.93 0.23 0.22
C GLY A 18 7.13 -0.97 -0.72
N GLN A 19 8.35 -1.16 -1.23
CA GLN A 19 8.68 -2.14 -2.26
C GLN A 19 8.95 -3.55 -1.72
N SER A 20 9.26 -3.72 -0.44
CA SER A 20 9.80 -5.01 0.06
C SER A 20 8.86 -6.20 0.01
N LEU A 21 7.53 -5.96 -0.03
CA LEU A 21 6.50 -7.00 0.07
C LEU A 21 6.51 -7.81 1.39
N ASP A 22 7.33 -7.46 2.37
CA ASP A 22 7.48 -8.21 3.63
C ASP A 22 6.14 -8.44 4.35
N PHE A 23 5.25 -7.43 4.41
CA PHE A 23 3.92 -7.60 5.01
C PHE A 23 3.09 -8.65 4.25
N PHE A 24 3.19 -8.67 2.92
CA PHE A 24 2.50 -9.65 2.10
C PHE A 24 3.06 -11.06 2.30
N VAL A 25 4.40 -11.22 2.27
CA VAL A 25 5.05 -12.54 2.36
C VAL A 25 5.08 -13.12 3.79
N HIS A 26 5.12 -12.30 4.84
CA HIS A 26 5.18 -12.78 6.23
C HIS A 26 3.83 -12.79 6.95
N VAL A 27 2.81 -12.11 6.41
CA VAL A 27 1.47 -12.07 7.03
C VAL A 27 0.39 -12.56 6.07
N THR A 28 0.28 -11.98 4.88
CA THR A 28 -0.86 -12.24 4.00
C THR A 28 -0.83 -13.64 3.37
N GLU A 29 0.31 -14.05 2.80
CA GLU A 29 0.43 -15.37 2.15
C GLU A 29 0.33 -16.55 3.12
N PRO A 30 0.97 -16.53 4.31
CA PRO A 30 0.74 -17.57 5.32
C PRO A 30 -0.75 -17.74 5.67
N ILE A 31 -1.49 -16.63 5.84
CA ILE A 31 -2.93 -16.69 6.10
C ILE A 31 -3.66 -17.35 4.91
N LYS A 32 -3.35 -16.97 3.68
CA LYS A 32 -3.96 -17.56 2.48
C LYS A 32 -3.67 -19.06 2.37
N ASP A 33 -2.47 -19.49 2.74
CA ASP A 33 -2.08 -20.90 2.75
C ASP A 33 -2.96 -21.73 3.70
N THR A 34 -3.24 -21.23 4.91
CA THR A 34 -4.17 -21.90 5.85
C THR A 34 -5.59 -22.09 5.30
N LEU A 35 -5.96 -21.33 4.27
CA LEU A 35 -7.27 -21.37 3.62
C LEU A 35 -7.25 -22.18 2.32
N ASN A 36 -6.15 -22.87 1.97
CA ASN A 36 -5.93 -23.51 0.66
C ASN A 36 -6.07 -22.52 -0.51
N ALA A 37 -5.66 -21.26 -0.30
CA ALA A 37 -5.74 -20.16 -1.25
C ALA A 37 -4.37 -19.52 -1.55
N ALA A 38 -3.28 -20.19 -1.19
CA ALA A 38 -1.94 -19.76 -1.57
C ALA A 38 -1.81 -19.76 -3.09
N TRP A 39 -1.05 -18.81 -3.62
CA TRP A 39 -0.79 -18.75 -5.05
C TRP A 39 0.70 -18.51 -5.31
N CYS A 40 1.08 -18.62 -6.56
CA CYS A 40 2.37 -18.16 -7.01
C CYS A 40 2.49 -16.65 -6.77
N THR A 41 3.54 -16.25 -6.07
CA THR A 41 3.84 -14.84 -5.76
C THR A 41 4.86 -14.23 -6.71
N GLY A 42 5.20 -14.93 -7.80
CA GLY A 42 6.17 -14.50 -8.81
C GLY A 42 7.06 -15.65 -9.29
N SER A 43 8.37 -15.55 -9.03
CA SER A 43 9.36 -16.55 -9.47
C SER A 43 9.58 -17.68 -8.45
N GLY A 44 10.38 -18.69 -8.82
CA GLY A 44 10.93 -19.67 -7.88
C GLY A 44 9.97 -20.76 -7.40
N TYR A 45 8.80 -20.90 -8.03
CA TYR A 45 7.85 -21.95 -7.70
C TYR A 45 8.13 -23.26 -8.45
N VAL A 46 7.65 -24.36 -7.88
CA VAL A 46 7.62 -25.68 -8.55
C VAL A 46 6.18 -26.18 -8.66
N CYS A 47 5.86 -26.84 -9.77
CA CYS A 47 4.55 -27.46 -9.95
C CYS A 47 4.67 -28.89 -10.48
N ARG A 48 3.67 -29.71 -10.14
CA ARG A 48 3.57 -31.09 -10.62
C ARG A 48 3.15 -31.05 -12.08
N ARG A 49 3.91 -31.71 -12.96
CA ARG A 49 3.62 -31.73 -14.40
C ARG A 49 2.20 -32.22 -14.71
N THR A 50 1.76 -33.31 -14.07
CA THR A 50 0.41 -33.85 -14.28
C THR A 50 -0.70 -32.89 -13.87
N ALA A 51 -0.48 -32.05 -12.85
CA ALA A 51 -1.43 -31.00 -12.48
C ALA A 51 -1.49 -29.91 -13.55
N LEU A 52 -0.33 -29.54 -14.10
CA LEU A 52 -0.24 -28.56 -15.19
C LEU A 52 -0.96 -29.06 -16.45
N ASP A 53 -0.80 -30.33 -16.80
CA ASP A 53 -1.50 -30.93 -17.94
C ASP A 53 -3.01 -30.98 -17.68
N ASP A 54 -3.45 -31.30 -16.46
CA ASP A 54 -4.87 -31.33 -16.07
C ASP A 54 -5.58 -29.97 -16.24
N ILE A 55 -4.92 -28.86 -15.90
CA ILE A 55 -5.48 -27.51 -16.13
C ILE A 55 -5.34 -27.02 -17.58
N GLY A 56 -4.71 -27.79 -18.46
CA GLY A 56 -4.51 -27.44 -19.88
C GLY A 56 -3.26 -26.59 -20.16
N GLY A 57 -2.27 -26.62 -19.28
CA GLY A 57 -1.03 -25.84 -19.40
C GLY A 57 -1.08 -24.48 -18.70
N ILE A 58 -0.06 -23.65 -18.96
CA ILE A 58 -0.02 -22.28 -18.43
C ILE A 58 -1.04 -21.43 -19.23
N PRO A 59 -2.01 -20.79 -18.56
CA PRO A 59 -3.00 -19.94 -19.22
C PRO A 59 -2.32 -18.74 -19.89
N VAL A 60 -2.71 -18.48 -21.13
CA VAL A 60 -2.18 -17.38 -21.97
C VAL A 60 -3.17 -16.23 -22.09
N GLY A 61 -2.67 -15.04 -22.45
CA GLY A 61 -3.49 -13.87 -22.80
C GLY A 61 -3.86 -12.94 -21.63
N GLY A 62 -3.58 -13.33 -20.39
CA GLY A 62 -3.71 -12.47 -19.21
C GLY A 62 -2.38 -11.83 -18.78
N VAL A 63 -2.44 -10.84 -17.88
CA VAL A 63 -1.24 -10.11 -17.40
C VAL A 63 -0.58 -10.69 -16.15
N ALA A 64 -1.23 -11.68 -15.51
CA ALA A 64 -0.77 -12.38 -14.32
C ALA A 64 -1.05 -13.89 -14.47
N GLU A 65 -0.28 -14.52 -15.34
CA GLU A 65 -0.38 -15.95 -15.67
C GLU A 65 -0.03 -16.86 -14.48
N ASP A 66 0.83 -16.38 -13.58
CA ASP A 66 1.23 -17.05 -12.34
C ASP A 66 0.05 -17.23 -11.36
N VAL A 67 -0.68 -16.15 -11.12
CA VAL A 67 -1.92 -16.13 -10.33
C VAL A 67 -3.00 -16.95 -11.03
N ALA A 68 -3.16 -16.80 -12.35
CA ALA A 68 -4.11 -17.57 -13.14
C ALA A 68 -3.88 -19.09 -13.02
N THR A 69 -2.63 -19.52 -13.18
CA THR A 69 -2.21 -20.94 -13.04
C THR A 69 -2.56 -21.46 -11.65
N SER A 70 -2.27 -20.68 -10.61
CA SER A 70 -2.54 -21.05 -9.22
C SER A 70 -4.04 -21.23 -8.96
N ASN A 71 -4.85 -20.30 -9.46
CA ASN A 71 -6.31 -20.36 -9.34
C ASN A 71 -6.90 -21.58 -10.02
N LEU A 72 -6.39 -21.97 -11.20
CA LEU A 72 -6.83 -23.16 -11.90
C LEU A 72 -6.42 -24.44 -11.17
N PHE A 73 -5.24 -24.48 -10.54
CA PHE A 73 -4.87 -25.61 -9.68
C PHE A 73 -5.84 -25.77 -8.52
N ILE A 74 -6.08 -24.71 -7.75
CA ILE A 74 -7.02 -24.74 -6.62
C ILE A 74 -8.42 -25.11 -7.12
N GLY A 75 -8.81 -24.58 -8.29
CA GLY A 75 -10.09 -24.83 -8.92
C GLY A 75 -10.35 -26.26 -9.38
N ARG A 76 -9.28 -27.00 -9.73
CA ARG A 76 -9.29 -28.43 -10.02
C ARG A 76 -9.05 -29.32 -8.80
N GLY A 77 -8.94 -28.74 -7.61
CA GLY A 77 -8.76 -29.47 -6.36
C GLY A 77 -7.31 -29.86 -6.07
N TRP A 78 -6.35 -29.33 -6.82
CA TRP A 78 -4.94 -29.46 -6.49
C TRP A 78 -4.58 -28.52 -5.33
N ILE A 79 -3.64 -28.98 -4.50
CA ILE A 79 -3.11 -28.19 -3.39
C ILE A 79 -1.99 -27.27 -3.89
N THR A 80 -2.11 -25.99 -3.57
CA THR A 80 -1.04 -25.00 -3.62
C THR A 80 -0.50 -24.82 -2.20
N ALA A 81 0.82 -24.67 -2.09
CA ALA A 81 1.52 -24.56 -0.81
C ALA A 81 2.45 -23.35 -0.82
N TYR A 82 2.37 -22.54 0.22
CA TYR A 82 3.32 -21.47 0.48
C TYR A 82 4.42 -21.96 1.43
N VAL A 83 5.64 -22.07 0.92
CA VAL A 83 6.79 -22.56 1.69
C VAL A 83 7.48 -21.34 2.31
N HIS A 84 7.26 -21.07 3.59
CA HIS A 84 7.79 -19.88 4.27
C HIS A 84 9.29 -19.97 4.60
N GLU A 85 10.10 -20.24 3.58
CA GLU A 85 11.56 -20.35 3.66
C GLU A 85 12.22 -19.38 2.66
N PRO A 86 13.24 -18.60 3.07
CA PRO A 86 13.89 -17.61 2.22
C PRO A 86 14.82 -18.25 1.18
N LEU A 87 14.23 -18.84 0.13
CA LEU A 87 14.94 -19.59 -0.92
C LEU A 87 15.35 -18.74 -2.13
N GLN A 88 14.83 -17.52 -2.27
CA GLN A 88 15.13 -16.63 -3.38
C GLN A 88 15.17 -15.16 -2.95
N PHE A 89 16.07 -14.41 -3.58
CA PHE A 89 16.19 -12.97 -3.41
C PHE A 89 16.32 -12.30 -4.78
N GLY A 90 15.33 -11.49 -5.13
CA GLY A 90 15.30 -10.70 -6.35
C GLY A 90 15.68 -9.23 -6.13
N THR A 91 15.37 -8.43 -7.13
CA THR A 91 15.48 -6.98 -7.07
C THR A 91 14.12 -6.30 -7.19
N VAL A 92 13.89 -5.27 -6.40
CA VAL A 92 12.75 -4.35 -6.57
C VAL A 92 13.05 -3.36 -7.70
N PRO A 93 12.01 -2.74 -8.32
CA PRO A 93 12.18 -1.75 -9.38
C PRO A 93 13.08 -0.59 -8.97
N GLU A 94 13.96 -0.17 -9.88
CA GLU A 94 14.98 0.83 -9.61
C GLU A 94 14.46 2.28 -9.59
N ASP A 95 13.29 2.52 -10.19
CA ASP A 95 12.68 3.84 -10.24
C ASP A 95 11.17 3.85 -9.97
N PHE A 96 10.67 5.06 -9.71
CA PHE A 96 9.27 5.32 -9.43
C PHE A 96 8.33 4.85 -10.56
N SER A 97 8.69 5.10 -11.83
CA SER A 97 7.85 4.74 -12.98
C SER A 97 7.68 3.22 -13.11
N SER A 98 8.79 2.48 -12.98
CA SER A 98 8.80 1.01 -13.06
C SER A 98 8.07 0.41 -11.87
N HIS A 99 8.20 1.01 -10.68
CA HIS A 99 7.41 0.63 -9.52
C HIS A 99 5.89 0.81 -9.77
N LEU A 100 5.46 1.97 -10.27
CA LEU A 100 4.05 2.19 -10.61
C LEU A 100 3.52 1.18 -11.63
N LYS A 101 4.28 0.93 -12.71
CA LYS A 101 3.91 -0.05 -13.74
C LYS A 101 3.76 -1.45 -13.17
N GLN A 102 4.70 -1.88 -12.33
CA GLN A 102 4.65 -3.19 -11.69
C GLN A 102 3.38 -3.35 -10.83
N ARG A 103 3.10 -2.37 -9.97
CA ARG A 103 1.97 -2.44 -9.02
C ARG A 103 0.61 -2.32 -9.70
N THR A 104 0.48 -1.45 -10.69
CA THR A 104 -0.76 -1.33 -11.48
C THR A 104 -1.01 -2.57 -12.33
N ARG A 105 0.03 -3.20 -12.90
CA ARG A 105 -0.09 -4.49 -13.59
C ARG A 105 -0.61 -5.58 -12.66
N TRP A 106 -0.06 -5.68 -11.44
CA TRP A 106 -0.53 -6.67 -10.47
C TRP A 106 -2.00 -6.45 -10.08
N ALA A 107 -2.42 -5.20 -9.87
CA ALA A 107 -3.82 -4.90 -9.57
C ALA A 107 -4.77 -5.30 -10.73
N ILE A 108 -4.39 -4.98 -11.97
CA ILE A 108 -5.17 -5.37 -13.16
C ILE A 108 -5.23 -6.90 -13.27
N GLY A 109 -4.10 -7.59 -13.11
CA GLY A 109 -4.02 -9.04 -13.22
C GLY A 109 -4.84 -9.77 -12.16
N THR A 110 -4.85 -9.28 -10.93
CA THR A 110 -5.69 -9.86 -9.86
C THR A 110 -7.18 -9.77 -10.19
N VAL A 111 -7.64 -8.61 -10.67
CA VAL A 111 -9.05 -8.41 -11.03
C VAL A 111 -9.42 -9.17 -12.30
N GLU A 112 -8.57 -9.15 -13.34
CA GLU A 112 -8.75 -9.91 -14.57
C GLU A 112 -8.93 -11.40 -14.26
N ASN A 113 -8.05 -11.96 -13.42
CA ASN A 113 -8.14 -13.34 -12.99
C ASN A 113 -9.44 -13.63 -12.24
N ALA A 114 -9.85 -12.76 -11.31
CA ALA A 114 -11.12 -12.92 -10.61
C ALA A 114 -12.32 -12.91 -11.56
N VAL A 115 -12.37 -11.95 -12.49
CA VAL A 115 -13.45 -11.84 -13.48
C VAL A 115 -13.50 -13.08 -14.39
N ASN A 116 -12.36 -13.55 -14.87
CA ASN A 116 -12.25 -14.71 -15.78
C ASN A 116 -12.75 -16.03 -15.17
N VAL A 117 -12.88 -16.10 -13.84
CA VAL A 117 -13.41 -17.25 -13.10
C VAL A 117 -14.67 -16.88 -12.29
N ASN A 118 -15.43 -15.88 -12.74
CA ASN A 118 -16.70 -15.44 -12.14
C ASN A 118 -16.59 -15.10 -10.64
N PHE A 119 -15.53 -14.38 -10.28
CA PHE A 119 -15.16 -14.06 -8.89
C PHE A 119 -15.10 -15.30 -7.98
N TYR A 120 -14.72 -16.45 -8.54
CA TYR A 120 -14.64 -17.73 -7.84
C TYR A 120 -15.99 -18.25 -7.33
N LEU A 121 -17.12 -17.63 -7.69
CA LEU A 121 -18.43 -18.00 -7.16
C LEU A 121 -18.95 -19.30 -7.76
N PHE A 122 -18.82 -19.44 -9.08
CA PHE A 122 -19.31 -20.60 -9.85
C PHE A 122 -18.52 -20.81 -11.16
N GLY A 123 -18.60 -22.02 -11.69
CA GLY A 123 -18.00 -22.40 -12.98
C GLY A 123 -17.11 -23.63 -12.87
N ASP A 124 -16.95 -24.36 -13.99
CA ASP A 124 -16.22 -25.64 -14.02
C ASP A 124 -14.75 -25.49 -13.64
N LYS A 125 -14.14 -24.35 -13.97
CA LYS A 125 -12.75 -24.03 -13.65
C LYS A 125 -12.47 -23.97 -12.15
N ILE A 126 -13.49 -23.74 -11.32
CA ILE A 126 -13.37 -23.56 -9.86
C ILE A 126 -14.23 -24.55 -9.06
N LYS A 127 -14.74 -25.59 -9.72
CA LYS A 127 -15.71 -26.54 -9.17
C LYS A 127 -15.22 -27.24 -7.90
N HIS A 128 -13.92 -27.50 -7.82
CA HIS A 128 -13.31 -28.29 -6.74
C HIS A 128 -12.60 -27.42 -5.68
N MET A 129 -12.75 -26.09 -5.72
CA MET A 129 -12.25 -25.24 -4.63
C MET A 129 -12.95 -25.59 -3.31
N THR A 130 -12.19 -25.59 -2.21
CA THR A 130 -12.78 -25.63 -0.87
C THR A 130 -13.58 -24.35 -0.58
N ALA A 131 -14.52 -24.42 0.37
CA ALA A 131 -15.32 -23.26 0.75
C ALA A 131 -14.46 -22.08 1.25
N LEU A 132 -13.44 -22.36 2.07
CA LEU A 132 -12.52 -21.34 2.58
C LEU A 132 -11.66 -20.73 1.47
N ALA A 133 -11.16 -21.55 0.55
CA ALA A 133 -10.39 -21.06 -0.59
C ALA A 133 -11.24 -20.16 -1.50
N ARG A 134 -12.51 -20.53 -1.68
CA ARG A 134 -13.49 -19.75 -2.44
C ARG A 134 -13.77 -18.40 -1.78
N ILE A 135 -14.04 -18.37 -0.47
CA ILE A 135 -14.27 -17.13 0.27
C ILE A 135 -13.04 -16.23 0.21
N SER A 136 -11.85 -16.78 0.48
CA SER A 136 -10.59 -16.03 0.42
C SER A 136 -10.37 -15.40 -0.96
N SER A 137 -10.51 -16.18 -2.04
CA SER A 137 -10.29 -15.73 -3.41
C SER A 137 -11.34 -14.72 -3.87
N PHE A 138 -12.61 -14.91 -3.49
CA PHE A 138 -13.68 -13.94 -3.71
C PHE A 138 -13.37 -12.60 -3.03
N LEU A 139 -12.99 -12.64 -1.74
CA LEU A 139 -12.65 -11.44 -0.97
C LEU A 139 -11.48 -10.69 -1.61
N ILE A 140 -10.43 -11.39 -2.02
CA ILE A 140 -9.30 -10.78 -2.73
C ILE A 140 -9.75 -10.12 -4.05
N GLY A 141 -10.57 -10.81 -4.84
CA GLY A 141 -11.09 -10.29 -6.11
C GLY A 141 -11.92 -9.02 -5.92
N ILE A 142 -12.85 -9.01 -4.95
CA ILE A 142 -13.72 -7.85 -4.71
C ILE A 142 -12.98 -6.70 -4.00
N LEU A 143 -12.15 -7.00 -3.01
CA LEU A 143 -11.37 -5.99 -2.26
C LEU A 143 -10.29 -5.35 -3.13
N SER A 144 -9.92 -5.95 -4.26
CA SER A 144 -9.05 -5.29 -5.24
C SER A 144 -9.65 -3.98 -5.80
N PHE A 145 -10.98 -3.81 -5.76
CA PHE A 145 -11.66 -2.56 -6.13
C PHE A 145 -11.74 -1.53 -4.98
N TYR A 146 -11.34 -1.88 -3.76
CA TYR A 146 -11.36 -0.98 -2.61
C TYR A 146 -10.67 0.38 -2.86
N PRO A 147 -9.54 0.48 -3.59
CA PRO A 147 -8.92 1.78 -3.90
C PRO A 147 -9.87 2.80 -4.55
N ILE A 148 -10.86 2.34 -5.34
CA ILE A 148 -11.86 3.22 -5.97
C ILE A 148 -12.72 3.91 -4.90
N LEU A 149 -13.28 3.13 -3.97
CA LEU A 149 -14.07 3.66 -2.86
C LEU A 149 -13.21 4.50 -1.92
N PHE A 150 -11.97 4.06 -1.70
CA PHE A 150 -11.05 4.74 -0.82
C PHE A 150 -10.73 6.16 -1.30
N ILE A 151 -10.53 6.39 -2.60
CA ILE A 151 -10.30 7.76 -3.12
C ILE A 151 -11.47 8.69 -2.82
N ILE A 152 -12.71 8.21 -2.95
CA ILE A 152 -13.88 9.04 -2.64
C ILE A 152 -13.81 9.48 -1.17
N SER A 153 -13.50 8.53 -0.28
CA SER A 153 -13.34 8.82 1.16
C SER A 153 -12.13 9.70 1.49
N LEU A 154 -11.06 9.60 0.70
CA LEU A 154 -9.80 10.33 0.89
C LEU A 154 -10.00 11.85 0.76
N PHE A 155 -10.93 12.28 -0.10
CA PHE A 155 -11.26 13.70 -0.29
C PHE A 155 -12.22 14.27 0.75
N SER A 156 -12.91 13.43 1.52
CA SER A 156 -13.89 13.90 2.50
C SER A 156 -13.28 14.87 3.52
N ILE A 157 -12.12 14.53 4.10
CA ILE A 157 -11.49 15.37 5.13
C ILE A 157 -10.97 16.69 4.53
N PRO A 158 -10.14 16.70 3.48
CA PRO A 158 -9.65 17.96 2.90
C PRO A 158 -10.78 18.89 2.43
N VAL A 159 -11.86 18.34 1.86
CA VAL A 159 -13.03 19.13 1.44
C VAL A 159 -13.72 19.77 2.65
N LEU A 160 -13.96 19.03 3.73
CA LEU A 160 -14.56 19.58 4.94
C LEU A 160 -13.69 20.68 5.58
N LEU A 161 -12.36 20.48 5.60
CA LEU A 161 -11.40 21.47 6.08
C LEU A 161 -11.49 22.78 5.28
N ILE A 162 -11.49 22.70 3.95
CA ILE A 162 -11.56 23.88 3.07
C ILE A 162 -12.92 24.59 3.16
N LEU A 163 -14.01 23.81 3.25
CA LEU A 163 -15.35 24.37 3.46
C LEU A 163 -15.55 24.93 4.88
N GLY A 164 -14.62 24.66 5.80
CA GLY A 164 -14.74 25.04 7.21
C GLY A 164 -15.92 24.37 7.90
N ARG A 165 -16.29 23.15 7.48
CA ARG A 165 -17.36 22.37 8.09
C ARG A 165 -16.79 21.48 9.20
N PRO A 166 -17.57 21.18 10.25
CA PRO A 166 -17.10 20.31 11.31
C PRO A 166 -16.85 18.88 10.78
N LEU A 167 -15.77 18.26 11.24
CA LEU A 167 -15.42 16.87 10.98
C LEU A 167 -16.30 15.89 11.75
N VAL A 168 -16.93 16.37 12.83
CA VAL A 168 -17.83 15.61 13.69
C VAL A 168 -19.03 16.48 14.08
N VAL A 169 -20.22 15.89 14.11
CA VAL A 169 -21.45 16.58 14.51
C VAL A 169 -21.97 15.98 15.81
N PHE A 170 -22.43 16.83 16.72
CA PHE A 170 -23.03 16.46 18.00
C PHE A 170 -24.11 17.47 18.38
N THR A 171 -25.04 17.06 19.25
CA THR A 171 -26.20 17.85 19.68
C THR A 171 -26.13 18.26 21.15
N SER A 172 -25.27 17.62 21.94
CA SER A 172 -25.11 17.90 23.38
C SER A 172 -23.67 17.69 23.82
N ASP A 173 -23.28 18.34 24.92
CA ASP A 173 -21.95 18.20 25.51
C ASP A 173 -21.68 16.76 25.96
N ASN A 174 -22.71 16.06 26.46
CA ASN A 174 -22.60 14.65 26.80
C ASN A 174 -22.26 13.79 25.57
N GLN A 175 -22.93 14.05 24.43
CA GLN A 175 -22.58 13.35 23.19
C GLN A 175 -21.15 13.68 22.74
N PHE A 176 -20.73 14.95 22.83
CA PHE A 176 -19.37 15.36 22.48
C PHE A 176 -18.31 14.62 23.32
N ARG A 177 -18.50 14.53 24.64
CA ARG A 177 -17.63 13.75 25.54
C ARG A 177 -17.56 12.29 25.12
N TRP A 178 -18.69 11.66 24.83
CA TRP A 178 -18.72 10.25 24.40
C TRP A 178 -18.05 10.04 23.04
N LEU A 179 -18.20 10.97 22.10
CA LEU A 179 -17.50 10.92 20.81
C LEU A 179 -15.98 10.96 21.00
N LEU A 180 -15.47 11.83 21.90
CA LEU A 180 -14.04 11.87 22.21
C LEU A 180 -13.53 10.60 22.90
N ARG A 181 -14.31 10.05 23.85
CA ARG A 181 -13.96 8.81 24.56
C ARG A 181 -13.94 7.60 23.64
N THR A 182 -14.92 7.50 22.75
CA THR A 182 -14.99 6.42 21.74
C THR A 182 -13.93 6.58 20.65
N ALA A 183 -13.60 7.81 20.25
CA ALA A 183 -12.47 8.08 19.37
C ALA A 183 -11.15 7.61 20.01
N PHE A 184 -10.93 7.89 21.30
CA PHE A 184 -9.77 7.39 22.03
C PHE A 184 -9.72 5.85 22.07
N ALA A 185 -10.82 5.20 22.47
CA ALA A 185 -10.89 3.75 22.49
C ALA A 185 -10.58 3.14 21.11
N THR A 186 -11.17 3.69 20.05
CA THR A 186 -10.95 3.25 18.66
C THR A 186 -9.49 3.41 18.26
N VAL A 187 -8.86 4.55 18.57
CA VAL A 187 -7.46 4.79 18.26
C VAL A 187 -6.59 3.79 19.01
N ILE A 188 -6.71 3.66 20.33
CA ILE A 188 -5.87 2.74 21.11
C ILE A 188 -6.06 1.28 20.67
N SER A 189 -7.30 0.82 20.46
CA SER A 189 -7.57 -0.52 19.94
C SER A 189 -6.90 -0.76 18.59
N ARG A 190 -6.94 0.23 17.68
CA ARG A 190 -6.28 0.15 16.38
C ARG A 190 -4.75 0.13 16.51
N ARG A 191 -4.17 0.91 17.42
CA ARG A 191 -2.71 0.94 17.68
C ARG A 191 -2.21 -0.42 18.16
N ILE A 192 -2.95 -1.04 19.08
CA ILE A 192 -2.66 -2.38 19.61
C ILE A 192 -2.78 -3.43 18.49
N LEU A 193 -3.87 -3.37 17.71
CA LEU A 193 -4.06 -4.28 16.57
C LEU A 193 -2.92 -4.18 15.57
N GLU A 194 -2.54 -2.98 15.16
CA GLU A 194 -1.44 -2.75 14.21
C GLU A 194 -0.11 -3.26 14.76
N PHE A 195 0.17 -3.08 16.05
CA PHE A 195 1.36 -3.63 16.68
C PHE A 195 1.44 -5.15 16.51
N PHE A 196 0.40 -5.89 16.92
CA PHE A 196 0.40 -7.36 16.82
C PHE A 196 0.36 -7.86 15.38
N LEU A 197 -0.41 -7.19 14.51
CA LEU A 197 -0.54 -7.56 13.11
C LEU A 197 0.79 -7.42 12.36
N TYR A 198 1.63 -6.45 12.74
CA TYR A 198 2.86 -6.15 12.01
C TYR A 198 4.10 -6.87 12.54
N ILE A 199 4.05 -7.53 13.71
CA ILE A 199 5.20 -8.27 14.28
C ILE A 199 5.84 -9.25 13.27
N PRO A 200 5.09 -10.10 12.54
CA PRO A 200 5.72 -11.10 11.67
C PRO A 200 6.54 -10.50 10.52
N ALA A 201 6.18 -9.30 10.04
CA ALA A 201 6.90 -8.57 9.00
C ALA A 201 7.85 -7.48 9.56
N GLY A 202 7.82 -7.25 10.86
CA GLY A 202 8.39 -6.09 11.54
C GLY A 202 7.41 -4.91 11.59
N TYR A 203 7.25 -4.34 12.79
CA TYR A 203 6.30 -3.25 13.06
C TYR A 203 6.43 -2.07 12.09
N HIS A 204 7.64 -1.55 11.88
CA HIS A 204 7.86 -0.41 10.98
C HIS A 204 7.63 -0.76 9.52
N THR A 205 7.81 -2.01 9.13
CA THR A 205 7.50 -2.49 7.80
C THR A 205 5.99 -2.47 7.54
N GLY A 206 5.20 -2.90 8.52
CA GLY A 206 3.74 -2.75 8.46
C GLY A 206 3.28 -1.29 8.45
N GLN A 207 3.91 -0.41 9.22
CA GLN A 207 3.63 1.03 9.16
C GLN A 207 3.92 1.63 7.77
N ARG A 208 5.03 1.24 7.13
CA ARG A 208 5.34 1.64 5.75
C ARG A 208 4.32 1.09 4.77
N PHE A 209 3.89 -0.16 4.95
CA PHE A 209 2.87 -0.77 4.12
C PHE A 209 1.52 -0.02 4.19
N ALA A 210 1.08 0.37 5.39
CA ALA A 210 -0.15 1.16 5.56
C ALA A 210 -0.08 2.52 4.82
N ARG A 211 1.06 3.20 4.87
CA ARG A 211 1.28 4.46 4.13
C ARG A 211 1.32 4.24 2.62
N TYR A 212 1.97 3.16 2.19
CA TYR A 212 2.00 2.73 0.80
C TYR A 212 0.60 2.57 0.22
N GLN A 213 -0.30 1.92 0.96
CA GLN A 213 -1.70 1.76 0.53
C GLN A 213 -2.40 3.12 0.29
N ILE A 214 -2.12 4.13 1.12
CA ILE A 214 -2.72 5.45 0.99
C ILE A 214 -2.24 6.15 -0.27
N TRP A 215 -0.92 6.31 -0.46
CA TRP A 215 -0.41 7.08 -1.59
C TRP A 215 -0.54 6.33 -2.93
N MET A 216 -0.59 5.00 -2.93
CA MET A 216 -0.82 4.24 -4.16
C MET A 216 -2.26 4.17 -4.61
N ALA A 217 -3.22 4.39 -3.70
CA ALA A 217 -4.64 4.27 -4.02
C ALA A 217 -5.09 5.09 -5.26
N PRO A 218 -4.67 6.36 -5.45
CA PRO A 218 -4.88 7.12 -6.69
C PRO A 218 -4.56 6.36 -7.98
N TYR A 219 -3.35 5.79 -8.06
CA TYR A 219 -2.91 5.06 -9.24
C TYR A 219 -3.68 3.76 -9.45
N LEU A 220 -3.91 3.02 -8.36
CA LEU A 220 -4.63 1.75 -8.39
C LEU A 220 -6.09 1.95 -8.82
N ALA A 221 -6.77 2.97 -8.28
CA ALA A 221 -8.16 3.22 -8.67
C ALA A 221 -8.26 3.66 -10.13
N VAL A 222 -7.41 4.59 -10.59
CA VAL A 222 -7.45 5.06 -11.98
C VAL A 222 -7.16 3.90 -12.94
N CYS A 223 -6.19 3.03 -12.62
CA CYS A 223 -5.90 1.90 -13.50
C CYS A 223 -7.06 0.89 -13.55
N LEU A 224 -7.70 0.61 -12.41
CA LEU A 224 -8.84 -0.31 -12.34
C LEU A 224 -10.11 0.27 -12.99
N ILE A 225 -10.39 1.56 -12.78
CA ILE A 225 -11.51 2.26 -13.43
C ILE A 225 -11.34 2.21 -14.94
N ARG A 226 -10.15 2.51 -15.46
CA ARG A 226 -9.88 2.47 -16.91
C ARG A 226 -9.93 1.05 -17.47
N ALA A 227 -9.48 0.05 -16.71
CA ALA A 227 -9.45 -1.33 -17.20
C ALA A 227 -10.84 -2.02 -17.18
N PHE A 228 -11.66 -1.77 -16.14
CA PHE A 228 -12.87 -2.56 -15.89
C PHE A 228 -14.18 -1.77 -15.81
N VAL A 229 -14.13 -0.44 -15.70
CA VAL A 229 -15.34 0.40 -15.49
C VAL A 229 -15.64 1.29 -16.69
N LEU A 230 -14.63 1.98 -17.23
CA LEU A 230 -14.83 2.95 -18.30
C LEU A 230 -14.90 2.29 -19.69
N PRO A 231 -15.84 2.72 -20.54
CA PRO A 231 -15.83 2.31 -21.95
C PRO A 231 -14.63 2.92 -22.68
N LYS A 232 -14.19 2.29 -23.78
CA LYS A 232 -13.01 2.72 -24.56
C LYS A 232 -13.06 4.20 -25.00
N TRP A 233 -14.24 4.70 -25.37
CA TRP A 233 -14.41 6.09 -25.81
C TRP A 233 -14.25 7.12 -24.69
N LEU A 234 -14.38 6.70 -23.42
CA LEU A 234 -14.18 7.55 -22.23
C LEU A 234 -12.79 7.32 -21.59
N GLY A 235 -11.84 6.77 -22.37
CA GLY A 235 -10.47 6.53 -21.93
C GLY A 235 -10.23 5.16 -21.28
N GLY A 236 -11.19 4.22 -21.41
CA GLY A 236 -11.02 2.83 -21.04
C GLY A 236 -9.85 2.17 -21.77
N SER A 237 -9.07 1.35 -21.05
CA SER A 237 -7.86 0.68 -21.55
C SER A 237 -8.05 -0.83 -21.60
N SER A 238 -7.47 -1.50 -22.60
CA SER A 238 -7.39 -2.96 -22.61
C SER A 238 -6.53 -3.45 -21.45
N THR A 239 -6.87 -4.60 -20.87
CA THR A 239 -6.07 -5.27 -19.84
C THR A 239 -4.74 -5.79 -20.39
N ALA A 240 -4.58 -5.92 -21.72
CA ALA A 240 -3.38 -6.45 -22.36
C ALA A 240 -2.10 -5.67 -21.99
N PHE A 241 -1.11 -6.40 -21.49
CA PHE A 241 0.23 -5.87 -21.22
C PHE A 241 1.00 -5.71 -22.53
N LYS A 242 1.49 -4.49 -22.79
CA LYS A 242 2.52 -4.28 -23.81
C LYS A 242 3.88 -4.45 -23.12
N PRO A 243 4.72 -5.43 -23.53
CA PRO A 243 6.08 -5.55 -23.02
C PRO A 243 6.84 -4.27 -23.34
N THR A 244 6.94 -3.38 -22.36
CA THR A 244 8.02 -2.41 -22.35
C THR A 244 9.24 -3.23 -21.98
N GLY A 245 10.24 -3.36 -22.85
CA GLY A 245 11.48 -4.08 -22.53
C GLY A 245 12.07 -3.63 -21.20
N SER A 246 13.09 -4.35 -20.70
CA SER A 246 13.87 -3.93 -19.53
C SER A 246 14.61 -2.61 -19.84
N LEU A 247 13.88 -1.50 -19.90
CA LEU A 247 14.42 -0.17 -19.98
C LEU A 247 15.10 0.03 -18.62
N GLY A 248 16.43 0.15 -18.64
CA GLY A 248 17.18 0.62 -17.47
C GLY A 248 16.58 1.94 -16.97
N SER A 249 16.81 2.26 -15.71
CA SER A 249 16.20 3.45 -15.12
C SER A 249 16.54 4.70 -15.92
N ALA A 250 15.56 5.31 -16.60
CA ALA A 250 15.81 6.49 -17.45
C ALA A 250 16.39 7.68 -16.64
N LEU A 251 16.17 7.67 -15.33
CA LEU A 251 16.56 8.70 -14.39
C LEU A 251 17.71 8.30 -13.46
N ASN A 252 18.13 7.02 -13.47
CA ASN A 252 19.13 6.45 -12.57
C ASN A 252 18.90 6.87 -11.11
N GLU A 253 17.66 6.75 -10.62
CA GLU A 253 17.24 7.36 -9.34
C GLU A 253 18.01 6.85 -8.13
N ARG A 254 18.51 5.61 -8.20
CA ARG A 254 19.21 4.90 -7.12
C ARG A 254 20.73 4.96 -7.19
N ASP A 255 21.29 5.32 -8.32
CA ASP A 255 22.73 5.50 -8.49
C ASP A 255 23.07 6.93 -8.00
N ALA A 256 24.12 7.09 -7.19
CA ALA A 256 24.52 8.40 -6.68
C ALA A 256 25.29 9.23 -7.72
N ASP A 257 26.04 8.57 -8.59
CA ASP A 257 26.97 9.18 -9.53
C ASP A 257 26.29 9.50 -10.87
N SER A 258 25.39 8.64 -11.32
CA SER A 258 24.72 8.78 -12.63
C SER A 258 23.30 9.37 -12.57
N ARG A 259 22.82 9.72 -11.37
CA ARG A 259 21.49 10.29 -11.13
C ARG A 259 21.23 11.53 -11.98
N LYS A 260 20.10 11.57 -12.71
CA LYS A 260 19.70 12.79 -13.42
C LYS A 260 19.34 13.90 -12.45
N GLY A 261 19.62 15.16 -12.80
CA GLY A 261 19.38 16.33 -11.94
C GLY A 261 17.92 16.51 -11.49
N THR A 262 17.74 17.20 -10.35
CA THR A 262 16.46 17.32 -9.64
C THR A 262 15.30 17.83 -10.50
N LEU A 263 15.52 18.82 -11.37
CA LEU A 263 14.46 19.34 -12.25
C LEU A 263 13.91 18.27 -13.22
N ARG A 264 14.79 17.44 -13.80
CA ARG A 264 14.36 16.35 -14.69
C ARG A 264 13.58 15.28 -13.93
N ARG A 265 14.01 14.94 -12.72
CA ARG A 265 13.29 13.99 -11.85
C ARG A 265 11.92 14.52 -11.44
N LEU A 266 11.84 15.77 -11.00
CA LEU A 266 10.58 16.42 -10.64
C LEU A 266 9.62 16.44 -11.82
N PHE A 267 10.09 16.83 -13.01
CA PHE A 267 9.25 16.81 -14.21
C PHE A 267 8.77 15.39 -14.53
N ALA A 268 9.65 14.40 -14.54
CA ALA A 268 9.28 13.03 -14.85
C ALA A 268 8.30 12.44 -13.82
N ILE A 269 8.56 12.60 -12.53
CA ILE A 269 7.71 11.99 -11.49
C ILE A 269 6.41 12.78 -11.31
N LEU A 270 6.47 14.11 -11.18
CA LEU A 270 5.25 14.91 -10.94
C LEU A 270 4.37 14.99 -12.18
N ILE A 271 4.96 15.16 -13.37
CA ILE A 271 4.18 15.35 -14.60
C ILE A 271 3.99 14.03 -15.34
N GLN A 272 5.04 13.31 -15.70
CA GLN A 272 4.87 12.09 -16.52
C GLN A 272 4.23 10.93 -15.73
N CYS A 273 4.62 10.77 -14.47
CA CYS A 273 4.00 9.80 -13.57
C CYS A 273 2.80 10.37 -12.80
N GLN A 274 2.34 11.59 -13.11
CA GLN A 274 1.14 12.22 -12.51
C GLN A 274 1.19 12.39 -10.99
N ALA A 275 2.39 12.39 -10.38
CA ALA A 275 2.53 12.62 -8.95
C ALA A 275 2.24 14.07 -8.52
N ILE A 276 1.99 14.99 -9.45
CA ILE A 276 1.51 16.35 -9.16
C ILE A 276 0.20 16.34 -8.35
N PHE A 277 -0.64 15.32 -8.53
CA PHE A 277 -1.84 15.11 -7.73
C PHE A 277 -1.54 15.08 -6.23
N HIS A 278 -0.46 14.40 -5.83
CA HIS A 278 -0.04 14.33 -4.43
C HIS A 278 0.32 15.69 -3.87
N LEU A 279 1.06 16.49 -4.66
CA LEU A 279 1.43 17.84 -4.29
C LEU A 279 0.17 18.68 -4.03
N LEU A 280 -0.76 18.69 -5.00
CA LEU A 280 -2.01 19.43 -4.89
C LEU A 280 -2.85 18.98 -3.68
N PHE A 281 -2.96 17.67 -3.46
CA PHE A 281 -3.69 17.12 -2.32
C PHE A 281 -3.11 17.59 -0.98
N VAL A 282 -1.78 17.51 -0.82
CA VAL A 282 -1.10 17.91 0.42
C VAL A 282 -1.31 19.40 0.69
N TYR A 283 -1.07 20.26 -0.30
CA TYR A 283 -1.26 21.70 -0.12
C TYR A 283 -2.72 22.08 0.11
N PHE A 284 -3.67 21.44 -0.59
CA PHE A 284 -5.10 21.65 -0.38
C PHE A 284 -5.51 21.30 1.06
N THR A 285 -5.02 20.16 1.57
CA THR A 285 -5.29 19.68 2.93
C THR A 285 -4.70 20.62 3.99
N ILE A 286 -3.42 20.97 3.86
CA ILE A 286 -2.73 21.86 4.81
C ILE A 286 -3.37 23.25 4.82
N THR A 287 -3.68 23.79 3.64
CA THR A 287 -4.33 25.10 3.51
C THR A 287 -5.69 25.11 4.21
N GLY A 288 -6.50 24.07 4.00
CA GLY A 288 -7.78 23.92 4.70
C GLY A 288 -7.61 23.86 6.21
N ALA A 289 -6.67 23.05 6.70
CA ALA A 289 -6.37 22.93 8.13
C ALA A 289 -5.93 24.26 8.76
N ILE A 290 -5.06 25.03 8.08
CA ILE A 290 -4.61 26.35 8.53
C ILE A 290 -5.77 27.34 8.57
N ILE A 291 -6.55 27.44 7.47
CA ILE A 291 -7.67 28.37 7.38
C ILE A 291 -8.69 28.11 8.47
N VAL A 292 -9.10 26.85 8.67
CA VAL A 292 -10.14 26.53 9.66
C VAL A 292 -9.61 26.67 11.10
N THR A 293 -8.35 26.32 11.35
CA THR A 293 -7.70 26.57 12.65
C THR A 293 -7.70 28.07 12.97
N TYR A 294 -7.30 28.91 12.01
CA TYR A 294 -7.31 30.36 12.17
C TYR A 294 -8.73 30.92 12.40
N LYS A 295 -9.73 30.43 11.66
CA LYS A 295 -11.14 30.81 11.84
C LYS A 295 -11.65 30.51 13.25
N CYS A 296 -11.27 29.37 13.84
CA CYS A 296 -11.68 29.04 15.21
C CYS A 296 -11.20 30.08 16.24
N PHE A 297 -10.01 30.68 16.07
CA PHE A 297 -9.52 31.73 16.96
C PHE A 297 -10.17 33.10 16.73
N ILE A 298 -10.67 33.37 15.52
CA ILE A 298 -11.33 34.65 15.19
C ILE A 298 -12.78 34.66 15.62
N ILE A 299 -13.51 33.59 15.28
CA ILE A 299 -14.97 33.53 15.40
C ILE A 299 -15.36 33.25 16.85
N GLU A 300 -14.69 32.28 17.48
CA GLU A 300 -15.05 31.87 18.83
C GLU A 300 -14.40 32.76 19.88
N ARG A 301 -15.17 33.05 20.94
CA ARG A 301 -14.70 33.79 22.11
C ARG A 301 -14.77 32.89 23.33
N GLY A 302 -13.69 32.91 24.11
CA GLY A 302 -13.53 32.08 25.31
C GLY A 302 -12.84 30.74 25.03
N THR A 303 -11.98 30.33 25.95
CA THR A 303 -11.09 29.17 25.81
C THR A 303 -11.84 27.88 25.46
N TYR A 304 -12.98 27.64 26.11
CA TYR A 304 -13.79 26.44 25.88
C TYR A 304 -14.28 26.34 24.43
N LYS A 305 -14.92 27.39 23.91
CA LYS A 305 -15.48 27.41 22.55
C LYS A 305 -14.38 27.32 21.49
N ILE A 306 -13.24 27.97 21.73
CA ILE A 306 -12.06 27.87 20.84
C ILE A 306 -11.57 26.42 20.80
N LEU A 307 -11.36 25.77 21.95
CA LEU A 307 -10.91 24.38 22.01
C LEU A 307 -11.90 23.41 21.36
N GLN A 308 -13.19 23.58 21.64
CA GLN A 308 -14.26 22.79 21.03
C GLN A 308 -14.29 22.97 19.51
N CYS A 309 -14.15 24.21 19.00
CA CYS A 309 -14.06 24.49 17.57
C CYS A 309 -12.82 23.82 16.95
N LEU A 310 -11.64 23.97 17.55
CA LEU A 310 -10.40 23.38 17.06
C LEU A 310 -10.52 21.86 16.93
N ILE A 311 -10.99 21.19 17.99
CA ILE A 311 -11.18 19.73 18.02
C ILE A 311 -12.18 19.29 16.97
N THR A 312 -13.28 20.01 16.79
CA THR A 312 -14.36 19.58 15.89
C THR A 312 -14.09 19.90 14.42
N HIS A 313 -13.24 20.89 14.11
CA HIS A 313 -13.06 21.38 12.74
C HIS A 313 -11.70 21.05 12.11
N ALA A 314 -10.61 20.98 12.87
CA ALA A 314 -9.28 20.65 12.32
C ALA A 314 -8.57 19.53 13.09
N TRP A 315 -8.78 19.44 14.39
CA TRP A 315 -7.98 18.62 15.29
C TRP A 315 -8.79 17.47 15.87
N TRP A 316 -9.71 16.91 15.10
CA TRP A 316 -10.48 15.75 15.56
C TRP A 316 -9.54 14.57 15.78
N PRO A 317 -9.49 13.94 16.97
CA PRO A 317 -8.55 12.84 17.22
C PRO A 317 -8.74 11.67 16.23
N PRO A 318 -7.67 11.12 15.64
CA PRO A 318 -6.23 11.33 15.93
C PRO A 318 -5.54 12.37 15.03
N VAL A 319 -6.27 13.35 14.50
CA VAL A 319 -5.79 14.35 13.53
C VAL A 319 -5.47 13.70 12.18
N THR A 320 -6.45 12.97 11.64
CA THR A 320 -6.32 12.11 10.45
C THR A 320 -5.70 12.82 9.23
N TRP A 321 -5.95 14.12 9.05
CA TRP A 321 -5.41 14.85 7.90
C TRP A 321 -3.88 14.93 7.88
N ILE A 322 -3.20 14.86 9.04
CA ILE A 322 -1.73 14.82 9.11
C ILE A 322 -1.21 13.53 8.48
N PHE A 323 -1.82 12.38 8.81
CA PHE A 323 -1.46 11.08 8.23
C PHE A 323 -1.69 11.03 6.72
N LEU A 324 -2.81 11.60 6.26
CA LEU A 324 -3.11 11.68 4.84
C LEU A 324 -2.08 12.56 4.11
N ALA A 325 -1.78 13.74 4.66
CA ALA A 325 -0.80 14.65 4.07
C ALA A 325 0.60 14.02 4.03
N ASN A 326 1.08 13.43 5.13
CA ASN A 326 2.41 12.84 5.17
C ASN A 326 2.53 11.59 4.30
N SER A 327 1.49 10.75 4.23
CA SER A 327 1.48 9.59 3.33
C SER A 327 1.49 10.04 1.87
N MET A 328 0.65 11.02 1.52
CA MET A 328 0.59 11.59 0.17
C MET A 328 1.87 12.35 -0.20
N TRP A 329 2.66 12.82 0.77
CA TRP A 329 3.94 13.47 0.49
C TRP A 329 5.03 12.49 -0.01
N ALA A 330 4.90 11.19 0.20
CA ALA A 330 5.95 10.21 -0.10
C ALA A 330 6.46 10.25 -1.56
N PRO A 331 5.59 10.29 -2.60
CA PRO A 331 6.05 10.43 -3.99
C PRO A 331 6.80 11.74 -4.28
N VAL A 332 6.37 12.85 -3.64
CA VAL A 332 7.01 14.16 -3.81
C VAL A 332 8.38 14.16 -3.14
N ALA A 333 8.47 13.67 -1.90
CA ALA A 333 9.72 13.52 -1.18
C ALA A 333 10.73 12.65 -1.95
N TYR A 334 10.25 11.54 -2.52
CA TYR A 334 11.05 10.65 -3.34
C TYR A 334 11.54 11.34 -4.63
N ALA A 335 10.69 12.15 -5.28
CA ALA A 335 11.10 12.90 -6.48
C ALA A 335 12.20 13.94 -6.19
N ILE A 336 12.13 14.60 -5.04
CA ILE A 336 13.11 15.58 -4.59
C ILE A 336 14.44 14.88 -4.28
N ASN A 337 14.40 13.86 -3.42
CA ASN A 337 15.59 13.17 -2.93
C ASN A 337 15.39 11.65 -2.86
N PRO A 338 15.55 10.93 -3.98
CA PRO A 338 15.46 9.47 -3.97
C PRO A 338 16.66 8.87 -3.22
N PRO A 339 16.50 7.72 -2.55
CA PRO A 339 17.59 7.05 -1.84
C PRO A 339 18.61 6.48 -2.83
N ALA A 340 19.90 6.51 -2.47
CA ALA A 340 20.93 5.78 -3.19
C ALA A 340 20.98 4.31 -2.71
N VAL A 341 21.28 3.40 -3.62
CA VAL A 341 21.48 1.97 -3.33
C VAL A 341 22.89 1.60 -3.82
N PRO A 342 23.69 0.87 -3.02
CA PRO A 342 25.00 0.41 -3.45
C PRO A 342 24.96 -0.41 -4.75
N ASP A 343 26.10 -0.48 -5.44
CA ASP A 343 26.22 -1.35 -6.61
C ASP A 343 25.87 -2.81 -6.24
N ARG A 344 25.35 -3.54 -7.22
CA ARG A 344 24.92 -4.92 -7.05
C ARG A 344 26.01 -5.80 -6.44
N GLU A 345 27.27 -5.66 -6.86
CA GLU A 345 28.36 -6.52 -6.36
C GLU A 345 28.72 -6.21 -4.90
N GLU A 346 28.44 -5.00 -4.42
CA GLU A 346 28.59 -4.65 -3.00
C GLU A 346 27.49 -5.26 -2.11
N LEU A 347 26.37 -5.67 -2.70
CA LEU A 347 25.26 -6.31 -1.99
C LEU A 347 25.39 -7.85 -1.95
N LEU A 348 26.35 -8.40 -2.67
CA LEU A 348 26.51 -9.84 -2.88
C LEU A 348 27.83 -10.35 -2.29
N ASN A 349 27.82 -11.62 -1.90
CA ASN A 349 28.98 -12.45 -1.61
C ASN A 349 29.02 -13.53 -2.68
N ARG A 350 30.15 -13.67 -3.37
CA ARG A 350 30.34 -14.73 -4.36
C ARG A 350 31.02 -15.92 -3.70
N ASP A 351 30.42 -17.08 -3.85
CA ASP A 351 31.06 -18.33 -3.46
C ASP A 351 32.33 -18.51 -4.31
N PRO A 352 33.50 -18.73 -3.69
CA PRO A 352 34.79 -18.74 -4.42
C PRO A 352 34.94 -19.94 -5.36
N MET A 353 34.19 -21.02 -5.17
CA MET A 353 34.28 -22.23 -5.99
C MET A 353 33.26 -22.22 -7.13
N THR A 354 32.02 -21.87 -6.83
CA THR A 354 30.89 -21.94 -7.76
C THR A 354 30.58 -20.60 -8.42
N ASN A 355 31.14 -19.51 -7.91
CA ASN A 355 30.86 -18.12 -8.31
C ASN A 355 29.38 -17.72 -8.17
N ILE A 356 28.58 -18.52 -7.44
CA ILE A 356 27.19 -18.22 -7.14
C ILE A 356 27.14 -17.02 -6.21
N ALA A 357 26.31 -16.03 -6.55
CA ALA A 357 26.17 -14.81 -5.78
C ALA A 357 25.02 -14.93 -4.77
N HIS A 358 25.36 -14.76 -3.49
CA HIS A 358 24.41 -14.76 -2.38
C HIS A 358 24.29 -13.35 -1.80
N PRO A 359 23.08 -12.85 -1.50
CA PRO A 359 22.92 -11.58 -0.79
C PRO A 359 23.66 -11.58 0.54
N ARG A 360 24.36 -10.48 0.83
CA ARG A 360 24.92 -10.22 2.16
C ARG A 360 23.80 -10.13 3.19
N ASP A 361 24.04 -10.56 4.42
CA ASP A 361 23.01 -10.54 5.47
C ASP A 361 22.50 -9.13 5.79
N VAL A 362 23.34 -8.11 5.59
CA VAL A 362 22.95 -6.71 5.70
C VAL A 362 22.00 -6.28 4.58
N ALA A 363 22.17 -6.79 3.35
CA ALA A 363 21.34 -6.46 2.20
C ALA A 363 19.96 -7.11 2.27
N LYS A 364 19.83 -8.23 3.00
CA LYS A 364 18.54 -8.90 3.26
C LYS A 364 17.61 -8.12 4.20
N LYS A 365 18.11 -7.07 4.87
CA LYS A 365 17.35 -6.29 5.87
C LYS A 365 17.15 -4.86 5.42
N ILE A 366 15.98 -4.30 5.72
CA ILE A 366 15.68 -2.89 5.44
C ILE A 366 16.25 -2.03 6.56
N ALA A 367 17.24 -1.21 6.23
CA ALA A 367 17.85 -0.29 7.19
C ALA A 367 16.87 0.85 7.60
N PHE A 368 16.93 1.27 8.86
CA PHE A 368 16.19 2.42 9.39
C PHE A 368 16.84 3.74 9.00
N GLY A 369 16.04 4.72 8.56
CA GLY A 369 16.49 6.09 8.34
C GLY A 369 15.58 7.13 9.00
N ALA A 370 15.91 8.41 8.80
CA ALA A 370 15.21 9.54 9.41
C ALA A 370 13.69 9.56 9.12
N GLN A 371 13.29 9.09 7.93
CA GLN A 371 11.89 8.98 7.55
C GLN A 371 11.11 8.05 8.50
N ALA A 372 11.69 6.90 8.88
CA ALA A 372 11.06 6.00 9.84
C ALA A 372 10.90 6.65 11.22
N PHE A 373 11.89 7.44 11.68
CA PHE A 373 11.78 8.19 12.93
C PHE A 373 10.67 9.23 12.90
N LEU A 374 10.58 10.04 11.84
CA LEU A 374 9.52 11.05 11.69
C LEU A 374 8.13 10.41 11.73
N PHE A 375 8.02 9.20 11.20
CA PHE A 375 6.77 8.45 11.19
C PHE A 375 6.36 7.99 12.58
N GLU A 376 7.30 7.45 13.36
CA GLU A 376 7.02 7.10 14.76
C GLU A 376 6.73 8.33 15.60
N PHE A 377 7.41 9.44 15.34
CA PHE A 377 7.14 10.70 16.02
C PHE A 377 5.70 11.18 15.77
N GLU A 378 5.27 11.24 14.51
CA GLU A 378 3.89 11.56 14.15
C GLU A 378 2.88 10.61 14.81
N TYR A 379 3.15 9.31 14.73
CA TYR A 379 2.28 8.26 15.25
C TYR A 379 2.16 8.33 16.79
N THR A 380 3.25 8.67 17.47
CA THR A 380 3.29 8.88 18.92
C THR A 380 2.56 10.15 19.33
N MET A 381 2.85 11.28 18.67
CA MET A 381 2.26 12.58 19.02
C MET A 381 0.75 12.61 18.84
N THR A 382 0.23 12.00 17.77
CA THR A 382 -1.21 11.86 17.54
C THR A 382 -1.90 10.95 18.56
N THR A 383 -1.20 9.91 19.04
CA THR A 383 -1.68 9.04 20.12
C THR A 383 -1.74 9.80 21.46
N ILE A 384 -0.67 10.55 21.79
CA ILE A 384 -0.63 11.41 22.98
C ILE A 384 -1.74 12.46 22.92
N TYR A 385 -1.88 13.15 21.79
CA TYR A 385 -2.96 14.13 21.59
C TYR A 385 -4.36 13.53 21.80
N THR A 386 -4.58 12.33 21.28
CA THR A 386 -5.85 11.62 21.45
C THR A 386 -6.10 11.28 22.93
N ALA A 387 -5.06 10.86 23.67
CA ALA A 387 -5.14 10.62 25.11
C ALA A 387 -5.42 11.91 25.91
N LEU A 388 -4.83 13.04 25.51
CA LEU A 388 -5.11 14.34 26.11
C LEU A 388 -6.57 14.77 25.89
N CYS A 389 -7.11 14.56 24.68
CA CYS A 389 -8.51 14.83 24.40
C CYS A 389 -9.44 13.96 25.25
N PHE A 390 -9.10 12.69 25.45
CA PHE A 390 -9.82 11.79 26.36
C PHE A 390 -9.80 12.30 27.80
N ALA A 391 -8.63 12.65 28.34
CA ALA A 391 -8.49 13.18 29.68
C ALA A 391 -9.29 14.48 29.87
N ALA A 392 -9.29 15.37 28.86
CA ALA A 392 -10.05 16.60 28.88
C ALA A 392 -11.58 16.38 29.04
N THR A 393 -12.12 15.23 28.66
CA THR A 393 -13.55 14.91 28.84
C THR A 393 -13.99 14.72 30.30
N PHE A 394 -13.06 14.74 31.25
CA PHE A 394 -13.36 14.62 32.68
C PHE A 394 -13.26 15.96 33.42
N PHE A 395 -12.53 16.93 32.86
CA PHE A 395 -12.17 18.17 33.55
C PHE A 395 -12.61 19.44 32.81
N PHE A 396 -12.67 19.41 31.47
CA PHE A 396 -12.85 20.60 30.64
C PHE A 396 -14.12 20.58 29.78
N PHE A 397 -14.51 19.40 29.28
CA PHE A 397 -15.70 19.22 28.45
C PHE A 397 -16.88 18.73 29.25
#